data_AF-A0A2W5YXN4-F1
#
_entry.id   AF-A0A2W5YXN4-F1
#
_cell.length_a   1.000
_cell.length_b   1.000
_cell.length_c   1.000
_cell.angle_alpha   90.00
_cell.angle_beta   90.00
_cell.angle_gamma   90.00
#
_symmetry.space_group_name_H-M   'P 1'
#
loop_
_entity.id
_entity.type
_entity.pdbx_description
1 polymer ?
#
loop_
_entity_poly.entity_id
_entity_poly.type
_entity_poly.pdbx_seq_one_letter_code
_entity_poly.pdbx_strand_id
1 'polypeptide(L)'
;MPFIGTGHIWILGILLIIVLIVWGPGKLPDVGSGMGRAIREFRKASTDAKEEFAKATHPDAAHATSAAAPTASAAEPIAVEPSVPR
;
A
#
# COMPACT_ATOMS: atom_id res chain seq x y z
N MET A 1 16.72 5.78 -29.96
CA MET A 1 17.37 7.04 -29.54
C MET A 1 17.39 7.10 -28.01
N PRO A 2 18.54 6.88 -27.37
CA PRO A 2 18.65 6.68 -25.91
C PRO A 2 18.66 8.03 -25.16
N PHE A 3 17.51 8.71 -25.05
CA PHE A 3 17.44 10.04 -24.40
C PHE A 3 16.57 10.13 -23.14
N ILE A 4 15.92 9.05 -22.69
CA ILE A 4 14.89 9.14 -21.63
C ILE A 4 15.24 8.35 -20.36
N GLY A 5 16.16 7.37 -20.42
CA GLY A 5 16.39 6.44 -19.31
C GLY A 5 17.38 6.90 -18.24
N THR A 6 18.47 7.57 -18.64
CA THR A 6 19.60 7.85 -17.74
C THR A 6 19.91 9.33 -17.61
N GLY A 7 19.70 10.13 -18.68
CA GLY A 7 20.00 11.56 -18.69
C GLY A 7 19.18 12.41 -17.72
N HIS A 8 17.96 11.99 -17.38
CA HIS A 8 17.07 12.76 -16.49
C HIS A 8 17.45 12.62 -15.01
N ILE A 9 17.99 11.47 -14.60
CA ILE A 9 18.45 11.24 -13.23
C ILE A 9 19.59 12.22 -12.88
N TRP A 10 20.45 12.53 -13.85
CA TRP A 10 21.47 13.57 -13.72
C TRP A 10 20.89 14.96 -13.48
N ILE A 11 19.76 15.29 -14.12
CA ILE A 11 19.07 16.57 -13.94
C ILE A 11 18.50 16.71 -12.53
N LEU A 12 17.95 15.62 -11.95
CA LEU A 12 17.53 15.61 -10.56
C LEU A 12 18.72 15.82 -9.62
N GLY A 13 19.87 15.21 -9.90
CA GLY A 13 21.10 15.41 -9.12
C GLY A 13 21.59 16.85 -9.13
N ILE A 14 21.62 17.49 -10.30
CA ILE A 14 22.01 18.91 -10.43
C ILE A 14 21.03 19.83 -9.71
N LEU A 15 19.72 19.59 -9.86
CA LEU A 15 18.69 20.36 -9.16
C LEU A 15 18.86 20.23 -7.64
N LEU A 16 19.11 19.02 -7.16
CA LEU A 16 19.36 18.73 -5.76
C LEU A 16 20.58 19.53 -5.26
N ILE A 17 21.70 19.51 -5.98
CA ILE A 17 22.91 20.26 -5.63
C ILE A 17 22.62 21.77 -5.51
N ILE A 18 21.86 22.35 -6.43
CA ILE A 18 21.49 23.79 -6.38
C ILE A 18 20.69 24.08 -5.10
N VAL A 19 19.70 23.25 -4.78
CA VAL A 19 18.91 23.38 -3.54
C VAL A 19 19.81 23.22 -2.30
N LEU A 20 20.76 22.28 -2.33
CA LEU A 20 21.72 22.07 -1.25
C LEU A 20 22.69 23.25 -1.07
N ILE A 21 23.02 24.01 -2.11
CA ILE A 21 23.86 25.20 -1.98
C ILE A 21 23.09 26.32 -1.30
N VAL A 22 21.82 26.54 -1.67
CA VAL A 22 20.98 27.57 -1.08
C VAL A 22 20.63 27.23 0.37
N TRP A 23 20.27 25.97 0.63
CA TRP A 23 19.72 25.55 1.93
C TRP A 23 20.75 24.87 2.84
N GLY A 24 21.83 24.34 2.27
CA GLY A 24 22.84 23.54 2.96
C GLY A 24 22.49 22.04 3.00
N PRO A 25 23.47 21.13 2.85
CA PRO A 25 23.25 19.68 2.93
C PRO A 25 22.77 19.22 4.32
N GLY A 26 23.10 19.97 5.37
CA GLY A 26 22.65 19.67 6.74
C GLY A 26 21.17 19.95 6.99
N LYS A 27 20.50 20.75 6.14
CA LYS A 27 19.10 21.13 6.34
C LYS A 27 18.10 20.13 5.77
N LEU A 28 18.47 19.35 4.75
CA LEU A 28 17.61 18.27 4.24
C LEU A 28 17.25 17.20 5.27
N PRO A 29 18.22 16.61 6.02
CA PRO A 29 17.89 15.61 7.03
C PRO A 29 17.10 16.22 8.20
N ASP A 30 17.35 17.48 8.56
CA ASP A 30 16.63 18.21 9.60
C ASP A 30 15.13 18.35 9.25
N VAL A 31 14.85 18.87 8.05
CA VAL A 31 13.48 19.01 7.52
C VAL A 31 12.82 17.64 7.30
N GLY A 32 13.55 16.67 6.74
CA GLY A 32 13.07 15.32 6.50
C GLY A 32 12.73 14.56 7.79
N SER A 33 13.50 14.76 8.86
CA SER A 33 13.25 14.14 10.16
C SER A 33 11.96 14.66 10.80
N GLY A 34 11.73 15.97 10.74
CA GLY A 34 10.49 16.58 11.22
C GLY A 34 9.27 16.13 10.41
N MET A 35 9.36 16.21 9.08
CA MET A 35 8.30 15.77 8.17
C MET A 35 8.00 14.27 8.32
N GLY A 36 9.04 13.44 8.47
CA GLY A 36 8.90 11.99 8.64
C GLY A 36 8.15 11.61 9.91
N ARG A 37 8.41 12.31 11.03
CA ARG A 37 7.64 12.12 12.27
C ARG A 37 6.19 12.56 12.10
N ALA A 38 5.94 13.71 11.48
CA ALA A 38 4.60 14.19 11.21
C ALA A 38 3.78 13.21 10.34
N ILE A 39 4.39 12.69 9.26
CA ILE A 39 3.78 11.67 8.41
C ILE A 39 3.50 10.39 9.21
N ARG A 40 4.42 9.95 10.08
CA ARG A 40 4.25 8.75 10.91
C ARG A 40 3.07 8.87 11.86
N GLU A 41 2.97 9.98 12.59
CA GLU A 41 1.86 10.25 13.52
C GLU A 41 0.54 10.42 12.76
N PHE A 42 0.54 11.13 11.63
CA PHE A 42 -0.64 11.26 10.77
C PHE A 42 -1.13 9.90 10.27
N ARG A 43 -0.22 9.01 9.84
CA ARG A 43 -0.57 7.66 9.39
C ARG A 43 -1.15 6.83 10.52
N LYS A 44 -0.60 6.95 11.74
CA LYS A 44 -1.09 6.25 12.93
C LYS A 44 -2.48 6.72 13.32
N ALA A 45 -2.68 8.03 13.47
CA ALA A 45 -4.00 8.61 13.76
C ALA A 45 -5.03 8.27 12.68
N SER A 46 -4.62 8.24 11.41
CA SER A 46 -5.49 7.82 10.30
C SER A 46 -5.88 6.35 10.38
N THR A 47 -4.99 5.48 10.84
CA THR A 47 -5.28 4.04 11.03
C THR A 47 -6.20 3.83 12.22
N ASP A 48 -5.90 4.44 13.36
CA ASP A 48 -6.71 4.33 14.58
C ASP A 48 -8.14 4.83 14.33
N ALA A 49 -8.28 5.97 13.63
CA ALA A 49 -9.58 6.48 13.21
C ALA A 49 -10.33 5.47 12.33
N LYS A 50 -9.66 4.86 11.33
CA LYS A 50 -10.29 3.85 10.47
C LYS A 50 -10.76 2.62 11.24
N GLU A 51 -9.98 2.14 12.21
CA GLU A 51 -10.38 1.02 13.07
C GLU A 51 -11.56 1.39 13.98
N GLU A 52 -11.58 2.60 14.52
CA GLU A 52 -12.70 3.10 15.32
C GLU A 52 -13.98 3.20 14.49
N PHE A 53 -13.90 3.74 13.28
CA PHE A 53 -15.04 3.75 12.34
C PHE A 53 -15.48 2.32 11.97
N ALA A 54 -14.55 1.41 11.68
CA ALA A 54 -14.88 0.02 11.36
C ALA A 54 -15.58 -0.69 12.54
N LYS A 55 -15.11 -0.44 13.77
CA LYS A 55 -15.69 -1.00 15.00
C LYS A 55 -17.06 -0.39 15.32
N ALA A 56 -17.25 0.91 15.08
CA ALA A 56 -18.52 1.59 15.25
C ALA A 56 -19.58 1.16 14.22
N THR A 57 -19.14 0.71 13.03
CA THR A 57 -20.04 0.26 11.95
C THR A 57 -20.40 -1.23 12.07
N HIS A 58 -19.68 -2.00 12.90
CA HIS A 58 -20.00 -3.41 13.20
C HIS A 58 -20.00 -3.72 14.71
N PRO A 59 -21.05 -3.33 15.44
CA PRO A 59 -21.25 -3.73 16.83
C PRO A 59 -22.00 -5.08 16.94
N ASP A 60 -21.64 -6.12 16.17
CA ASP A 60 -22.07 -7.50 16.48
C ASP A 60 -21.29 -8.54 15.63
N ALA A 61 -20.22 -9.10 16.18
CA ALA A 61 -19.59 -10.32 15.65
C ALA A 61 -18.82 -11.10 16.74
N ALA A 62 -19.11 -10.86 18.02
CA ALA A 62 -18.47 -11.56 19.14
C ALA A 62 -19.28 -12.76 19.66
N HIS A 63 -20.37 -13.14 18.99
CA HIS A 63 -21.11 -14.38 19.26
C HIS A 63 -21.36 -15.18 17.97
N ALA A 64 -20.28 -15.76 17.44
CA ALA A 64 -20.36 -17.05 16.77
C ALA A 64 -19.22 -17.91 17.30
N THR A 65 -19.51 -18.57 18.42
CA THR A 65 -18.85 -19.81 18.80
C THR A 65 -18.87 -20.79 17.62
N SER A 66 -17.76 -21.49 17.44
CA SER A 66 -17.73 -22.92 17.11
C SER A 66 -18.77 -23.43 16.11
N ALA A 67 -18.41 -23.53 14.82
CA ALA A 67 -18.71 -24.69 13.98
C ALA A 67 -18.16 -24.54 12.55
N ALA A 68 -17.57 -25.63 12.06
CA ALA A 68 -17.43 -25.99 10.65
C ALA A 68 -16.34 -25.26 9.83
N ALA A 69 -15.15 -25.84 9.86
CA ALA A 69 -14.38 -25.99 8.63
C ALA A 69 -15.21 -26.77 7.59
N PRO A 70 -15.39 -26.27 6.35
CA PRO A 70 -15.71 -27.12 5.23
C PRO A 70 -14.39 -27.52 4.57
N THR A 71 -13.80 -28.58 5.10
CA THR A 71 -13.17 -29.55 4.19
C THR A 71 -14.28 -30.13 3.33
N ALA A 72 -14.01 -30.31 2.03
CA ALA A 72 -14.83 -30.97 1.01
C ALA A 72 -15.78 -30.07 0.18
N SER A 73 -15.22 -29.34 -0.76
CA SER A 73 -15.85 -29.15 -2.08
C SER A 73 -14.77 -28.86 -3.14
N ALA A 74 -13.89 -29.84 -3.35
CA ALA A 74 -12.96 -29.89 -4.46
C ALA A 74 -12.86 -31.35 -4.94
N ALA A 75 -14.02 -31.92 -5.25
CA ALA A 75 -14.16 -33.14 -6.01
C ALA A 75 -15.56 -33.09 -6.64
N GLU A 76 -15.66 -32.55 -7.85
CA GLU A 76 -16.43 -33.22 -8.90
C GLU A 76 -16.03 -32.71 -10.29
N PRO A 77 -16.05 -33.61 -11.28
CA PRO A 77 -15.27 -33.56 -12.51
C PRO A 77 -15.97 -32.69 -13.56
N ILE A 78 -15.21 -31.80 -14.19
CA ILE A 78 -15.66 -31.12 -15.40
C ILE A 78 -15.47 -32.10 -16.56
N ALA A 79 -16.39 -33.05 -16.66
CA ALA A 79 -16.56 -33.95 -17.79
C ALA A 79 -17.97 -33.75 -18.37
N VAL A 80 -18.16 -32.64 -19.07
CA VAL A 80 -19.24 -32.48 -20.06
C VAL A 80 -18.72 -31.56 -21.16
N GLU A 81 -17.92 -32.10 -22.08
CA GLU A 81 -17.75 -31.47 -23.40
C GLU A 81 -18.95 -31.91 -24.24
N PRO A 82 -19.86 -30.98 -24.59
CA PRO A 82 -21.11 -31.31 -25.26
C PRO A 82 -20.84 -31.63 -26.73
N SER A 83 -21.24 -32.84 -27.11
CA SER A 83 -21.73 -33.25 -28.42
C SER A 83 -22.11 -32.11 -29.36
N VAL A 84 -21.32 -31.91 -30.43
CA VAL A 84 -21.71 -31.14 -31.62
C VAL A 84 -21.90 -32.12 -32.78
N PRO A 85 -23.10 -32.21 -33.37
CA PRO A 85 -23.37 -33.09 -34.51
C PRO A 85 -22.94 -32.42 -35.83
N ARG A 86 -22.07 -33.08 -36.60
CA ARG A 86 -21.97 -32.89 -38.06
C ARG A 86 -21.38 -34.12 -38.75
#